data_AF-A0A1F7GYS4-F1
#
_entry.id   AF-A0A1F7GYS4-F1
#
_cell.length_a   1.000
_cell.length_b   1.000
_cell.length_c   1.000
_cell.angle_alpha   90.00
_cell.angle_beta   90.00
_cell.angle_gamma   90.00
#
_symmetry.space_group_name_H-M   'P 1'
#
loop_
_entity.id
_entity.type
_entity.pdbx_description
1 polymer ?
#
loop_
_entity_poly.entity_id
_entity_poly.type
_entity_poly.pdbx_seq_one_letter_code
_entity_poly.pdbx_strand_id
1 'polypeptide(L)'
;MDNRYLAQQICIGGQCVTGVLDPKIQTLGDLVNRVIQFLIPLAAVILLVVFIWGGYDYMMSQGSPEKVKSAQAKITTGIIGLILLLISFVLVKLISSIFGLGGGII
;
A
#
# COMPACT_ATOMS: atom_id res chain seq x y z
N MET A 1 0.25 30.36 -6.77
CA MET A 1 1.40 29.82 -6.01
C MET A 1 1.62 28.41 -6.54
N ASP A 2 2.66 28.20 -7.36
CA ASP A 2 2.98 26.87 -7.88
C ASP A 2 3.60 26.04 -6.75
N ASN A 3 2.83 25.13 -6.16
CA ASN A 3 3.23 24.28 -5.03
C ASN A 3 4.09 23.09 -5.50
N ARG A 4 5.21 23.37 -6.17
CA ARG A 4 6.17 22.35 -6.61
C ARG A 4 7.29 22.23 -5.59
N TYR A 5 7.08 21.37 -4.60
CA TYR A 5 8.06 21.11 -3.54
C TYR A 5 9.19 20.16 -4.00
N LEU A 6 8.97 19.44 -5.11
CA LEU A 6 9.97 18.60 -5.78
C LEU A 6 10.17 19.10 -7.21
N ALA A 7 10.78 20.28 -7.36
CA ALA A 7 11.01 20.87 -8.67
C ALA A 7 11.95 20.00 -9.52
N GLN A 8 11.37 19.31 -10.48
CA GLN A 8 12.07 18.37 -11.35
C GLN A 8 12.27 18.91 -12.77
N GLN A 9 11.61 20.01 -13.11
CA GLN A 9 11.85 20.72 -14.36
C GLN A 9 12.47 22.07 -14.05
N ILE A 10 13.57 22.38 -14.73
CA ILE A 10 14.19 23.70 -14.71
C ILE A 10 14.18 24.20 -16.16
N CYS A 11 13.53 25.34 -16.38
CA CYS A 11 13.46 25.97 -17.69
C CYS A 11 14.35 27.21 -17.70
N ILE A 12 15.38 27.22 -18.56
CA ILE A 12 16.27 28.37 -18.77
C ILE A 12 16.31 28.67 -20.26
N GLY A 13 15.97 29.90 -20.65
CA GLY A 13 16.06 30.34 -22.05
C GLY A 13 15.16 29.58 -23.04
N GLY A 14 14.02 29.05 -22.59
CA GLY A 14 13.08 28.30 -23.43
C GLY A 14 13.43 26.81 -23.62
N GLN A 15 14.51 26.33 -23.01
CA GLN A 15 14.84 24.91 -22.94
C GLN A 15 14.50 24.41 -21.53
N CYS A 16 13.66 23.39 -21.43
CA CYS A 16 13.28 22.77 -20.17
C CYS A 16 13.99 21.43 -20.01
N VAL A 17 14.76 21.29 -18.93
CA VAL A 17 15.41 20.03 -18.56
C VAL A 17 14.58 19.39 -17.47
N THR A 18 14.05 18.19 -17.74
CA THR A 18 13.30 17.37 -16.78
C THR A 18 14.22 16.32 -16.17
N GLY A 19 14.20 16.19 -14.84
CA GLY A 19 14.87 15.11 -14.13
C GLY A 19 14.21 13.75 -14.34
N VAL A 20 14.79 12.71 -13.75
CA VAL A 20 14.50 11.28 -14.03
C VAL A 20 13.20 10.72 -13.47
N LEU A 21 12.45 11.44 -12.64
CA LEU A 21 11.17 10.96 -12.10
C LEU A 21 10.01 11.46 -12.98
N ASP A 22 8.90 10.72 -12.92
CA ASP A 22 7.69 10.97 -13.70
C ASP A 22 7.21 12.42 -13.53
N PRO A 23 6.94 13.19 -14.61
CA PRO A 23 6.47 14.57 -14.55
C PRO A 23 5.19 14.80 -13.71
N LYS A 24 4.46 13.72 -13.41
CA LYS A 24 3.28 13.71 -12.54
C LYS A 24 3.62 13.82 -11.05
N ILE A 25 4.88 13.65 -10.66
CA ILE A 25 5.33 13.77 -9.26
C ILE A 25 5.84 15.19 -9.03
N GLN A 26 5.00 16.05 -8.45
CA GLN A 26 5.36 17.46 -8.21
C GLN A 26 5.45 17.80 -6.71
N THR A 27 4.78 17.00 -5.89
CA THR A 27 4.72 17.13 -4.44
C THR A 27 5.20 15.86 -3.74
N LEU A 28 5.52 15.99 -2.45
CA LEU A 28 5.77 14.84 -1.59
C LEU A 28 4.56 13.89 -1.52
N GLY A 29 3.34 14.44 -1.61
CA GLY A 29 2.11 13.66 -1.67
C GLY A 29 2.07 12.75 -2.91
N ASP A 30 2.40 13.28 -4.09
CA ASP A 30 2.40 12.50 -5.34
C ASP A 30 3.41 11.35 -5.30
N LEU A 31 4.57 11.56 -4.67
CA LEU A 31 5.56 10.52 -4.48
C LEU A 31 5.03 9.41 -3.56
N VAL A 32 4.46 9.79 -2.41
CA VAL A 32 3.85 8.85 -1.47
C VAL A 32 2.74 8.05 -2.15
N ASN A 33 1.91 8.70 -2.95
CA ASN A 33 0.85 8.04 -3.72
C ASN A 33 1.36 7.03 -4.72
N ARG A 34 2.41 7.40 -5.47
CA ARG A 34 3.01 6.47 -6.42
C ARG A 34 3.52 5.21 -5.73
N VAL A 35 4.12 5.36 -4.54
CA VAL A 35 4.59 4.24 -3.73
C VAL A 35 3.41 3.42 -3.21
N ILE A 36 2.39 4.05 -2.64
CA ILE A 36 1.23 3.33 -2.09
C ILE A 36 0.46 2.58 -3.20
N GLN A 37 0.25 3.18 -4.36
CA GLN A 37 -0.38 2.53 -5.52
C GLN A 37 0.37 1.27 -5.98
N PHE A 38 1.69 1.22 -5.75
CA PHE A 38 2.48 0.02 -5.99
C PHE A 38 2.42 -0.98 -4.83
N LEU A 39 2.41 -0.50 -3.57
CA LEU A 39 2.38 -1.36 -2.39
C LEU A 39 1.04 -2.07 -2.18
N ILE A 40 -0.10 -1.46 -2.53
CA ILE A 40 -1.43 -2.07 -2.37
C ILE A 40 -1.54 -3.42 -3.13
N PRO A 41 -1.28 -3.50 -4.45
CA PRO A 41 -1.35 -4.77 -5.16
C PRO A 41 -0.29 -5.77 -4.67
N LEU A 42 0.89 -5.29 -4.28
CA LEU A 42 1.92 -6.15 -3.68
C LEU A 42 1.44 -6.78 -2.36
N ALA A 43 0.82 -5.99 -1.49
CA ALA A 43 0.25 -6.47 -0.23
C ALA A 43 -0.87 -7.49 -0.46
N ALA A 44 -1.72 -7.28 -1.47
CA ALA A 44 -2.77 -8.22 -1.85
C ALA A 44 -2.19 -9.59 -2.28
N VAL A 45 -1.12 -9.58 -3.07
CA VAL A 45 -0.43 -10.83 -3.48
C VAL A 45 0.18 -11.53 -2.26
N ILE A 46 0.84 -10.77 -1.36
CA ILE A 46 1.42 -11.34 -0.14
C ILE A 46 0.34 -11.97 0.74
N LEU A 47 -0.79 -11.30 0.93
CA LEU A 47 -1.91 -11.85 1.69
C LEU A 47 -2.43 -13.15 1.09
N LEU A 48 -2.59 -13.20 -0.23
CA LEU A 48 -3.01 -14.41 -0.94
C LEU A 48 -2.04 -15.58 -0.68
N VAL A 49 -0.72 -15.34 -0.72
CA VAL A 49 0.29 -16.35 -0.39
C VAL A 49 0.16 -16.82 1.06
N VAL A 50 -0.03 -15.92 2.01
CA VAL A 50 -0.21 -16.28 3.44
C VAL A 50 -1.44 -17.15 3.64
N PHE A 51 -2.56 -16.83 2.99
CA PHE A 51 -3.78 -17.63 3.08
C PHE A 51 -3.62 -19.02 2.48
N ILE A 52 -2.97 -19.13 1.32
CA ILE A 52 -2.66 -20.42 0.69
C ILE A 52 -1.79 -21.25 1.62
N TRP A 53 -0.75 -20.65 2.20
CA TRP A 53 0.19 -21.36 3.06
C TRP A 53 -0.45 -21.82 4.38
N GLY A 54 -1.26 -20.96 5.00
CA GLY A 54 -2.03 -21.30 6.19
C GLY A 54 -3.07 -22.39 5.92
N GLY A 55 -3.75 -22.34 4.77
CA GLY A 55 -4.69 -23.38 4.34
C GLY A 55 -4.00 -24.71 4.05
N TYR A 56 -2.84 -24.68 3.40
CA TYR A 56 -2.01 -25.86 3.16
C TYR A 56 -1.60 -26.55 4.46
N ASP A 57 -1.08 -25.78 5.43
CA ASP A 57 -0.70 -26.32 6.74
C ASP A 57 -1.90 -26.89 7.50
N TYR A 58 -3.07 -26.27 7.37
CA TYR A 58 -4.29 -26.77 7.99
C TYR A 58 -4.69 -28.14 7.42
N MET A 59 -4.65 -28.30 6.09
CA MET A 59 -4.93 -29.58 5.42
C MET A 59 -3.88 -30.66 5.78
N MET A 60 -2.60 -30.28 5.85
CA MET A 60 -1.50 -31.21 6.15
C MET A 60 -1.40 -31.58 7.65
N SER A 61 -2.19 -30.94 8.51
CA SER A 61 -2.11 -31.16 9.97
C SER A 61 -2.54 -32.56 10.42
N GLN A 62 -3.22 -33.34 9.56
CA GLN A 62 -3.64 -34.73 9.81
C GLN A 62 -4.36 -34.96 11.16
N GLY A 63 -5.01 -33.92 11.70
CA GLY A 63 -5.68 -33.98 13.02
C GLY A 63 -4.75 -33.83 14.23
N SER A 64 -3.44 -33.64 14.05
CA SER A 64 -2.54 -33.35 15.17
C SER A 64 -2.86 -31.95 15.76
N PRO A 65 -3.19 -31.87 17.05
CA PRO A 65 -3.71 -30.62 17.65
C PRO A 65 -2.70 -29.47 17.59
N GLU A 66 -1.41 -29.78 17.66
CA GLU A 66 -0.33 -28.80 17.58
C GLU A 66 -0.21 -28.15 16.19
N LYS A 67 -0.30 -28.95 15.12
CA LYS A 67 -0.21 -28.43 13.75
C LYS A 67 -1.47 -27.67 13.37
N VAL A 68 -2.65 -28.15 13.79
CA VAL A 68 -3.92 -27.44 13.59
C VAL A 68 -3.88 -26.06 14.26
N LYS A 69 -3.40 -25.99 15.52
CA LYS A 69 -3.29 -24.72 16.25
C LYS A 69 -2.30 -23.75 15.57
N SER A 70 -1.18 -24.26 15.07
CA SER A 70 -0.21 -23.45 14.33
C SER A 70 -0.79 -22.92 13.01
N ALA A 71 -1.49 -23.77 12.24
CA ALA A 71 -2.13 -23.37 11.00
C ALA A 71 -3.25 -22.32 11.24
N GLN A 72 -4.07 -22.51 12.26
CA GLN A 72 -5.08 -21.54 12.67
C GLN A 72 -4.48 -20.20 13.09
N ALA A 73 -3.33 -20.21 13.77
CA ALA A 73 -2.62 -18.98 14.11
C ALA A 73 -2.18 -18.23 12.85
N LYS A 74 -1.64 -18.93 11.84
CA LYS A 74 -1.24 -18.33 10.54
C LYS A 74 -2.43 -17.74 9.78
N ILE A 75 -3.56 -18.44 9.76
CA ILE A 75 -4.78 -17.93 9.12
C ILE A 75 -5.30 -16.69 9.87
N THR A 76 -5.34 -16.74 11.20
CA THR A 76 -5.79 -15.61 12.03
C THR A 76 -4.91 -14.37 11.82
N THR A 77 -3.58 -14.52 11.78
CA THR A 77 -2.69 -13.38 11.50
C THR A 77 -2.88 -12.83 10.09
N GLY A 78 -3.15 -13.68 9.10
CA GLY A 78 -3.53 -13.26 7.74
C GLY A 78 -4.82 -12.44 7.72
N ILE A 79 -5.86 -12.88 8.44
CA ILE A 79 -7.13 -12.16 8.57
C ILE A 79 -6.93 -10.80 9.24
N ILE A 80 -6.16 -10.76 10.33
CA ILE A 80 -5.84 -9.50 11.03
C ILE A 80 -5.12 -8.53 10.08
N GLY A 81 -4.15 -9.01 9.30
CA GLY A 81 -3.46 -8.21 8.30
C GLY A 81 -4.39 -7.63 7.24
N LEU A 82 -5.33 -8.44 6.73
CA LEU A 82 -6.34 -7.98 5.77
C LEU A 82 -7.25 -6.90 6.38
N ILE A 83 -7.74 -7.10 7.60
CA ILE A 83 -8.58 -6.13 8.30
C ILE A 83 -7.82 -4.81 8.52
N LEU A 84 -6.55 -4.88 8.92
CA LEU A 84 -5.70 -3.71 9.10
C LEU A 84 -5.52 -2.91 7.80
N LEU A 85 -5.33 -3.57 6.66
CA LEU A 85 -5.23 -2.89 5.36
C LEU A 85 -6.54 -2.16 5.01
N LEU A 86 -7.69 -2.81 5.21
CA LEU A 86 -9.00 -2.20 4.93
C LEU A 86 -9.26 -0.99 5.83
N ILE A 87 -8.99 -1.12 7.13
CA ILE A 87 -9.15 -0.03 8.09
C ILE A 87 -8.20 1.12 7.75
N SER A 88 -6.94 0.83 7.43
CA SER A 88 -5.95 1.83 7.04
C SER A 88 -6.43 2.65 5.84
N PHE A 89 -6.96 1.99 4.81
CA PHE A 89 -7.52 2.68 3.64
C PHE A 89 -8.65 3.63 4.00
N VAL A 90 -9.62 3.17 4.81
CA VAL A 90 -10.76 3.99 5.23
C VAL A 90 -10.30 5.17 6.10
N LEU A 91 -9.38 4.94 7.03
CA LEU A 91 -8.86 5.99 7.91
C LEU A 91 -8.13 7.08 7.12
N VAL A 92 -7.26 6.71 6.19
CA VAL A 92 -6.53 7.69 5.37
C VAL A 92 -7.50 8.53 4.53
N LYS A 93 -8.54 7.90 3.96
CA LYS A 93 -9.57 8.61 3.19
C LYS A 93 -10.40 9.55 4.06
N LEU A 94 -10.76 9.12 5.26
CA LEU A 94 -11.52 9.92 6.22
C LEU A 94 -10.71 11.15 6.65
N ILE A 95 -9.44 10.96 7.03
CA ILE A 95 -8.54 12.05 7.42
C ILE A 95 -8.36 13.02 6.24
N SER A 96 -8.10 12.50 5.04
CA SER A 96 -7.94 13.35 3.84
C SER A 96 -9.18 14.20 3.58
N SER A 97 -10.38 13.63 3.75
CA SER A 97 -11.64 14.35 3.63
C SER A 97 -11.84 15.42 4.70
N ILE A 98 -11.44 15.17 5.95
CA ILE A 98 -11.60 16.14 7.06
C ILE A 98 -10.66 17.33 6.88
N PHE A 99 -9.41 17.07 6.48
CA PHE A 99 -8.38 18.10 6.32
C PHE A 99 -8.45 18.84 4.98
N GLY A 100 -9.44 18.54 4.12
CA GLY A 100 -9.58 19.16 2.81
C GLY A 100 -8.42 18.85 1.86
N LEU A 101 -7.67 17.78 2.15
CA LEU A 101 -6.67 17.19 1.27
C LEU A 101 -7.47 16.46 0.20
N GLY A 102 -7.99 17.21 -0.78
CA GLY A 102 -8.82 16.66 -1.87
C GLY A 102 -8.20 15.37 -2.37
N GLY A 103 -8.98 14.29 -2.41
CA GLY A 103 -8.60 12.86 -2.34
C GLY A 103 -7.59 12.34 -3.35
N GLY A 104 -6.45 13.02 -3.44
CA GLY A 104 -5.30 12.70 -4.25
C GLY A 104 -4.32 11.85 -3.46
N ILE A 105 -4.45 11.76 -2.12
CA ILE A 105 -3.78 10.70 -1.36
C ILE A 105 -4.66 9.46 -1.43
N ILE A 106 -4.15 8.37 -2.02
CA ILE A 106 -4.79 7.09 -2.42
C ILE A 106 -5.87 7.14 -3.54
#